data_AF-A0A927F630-F1
#
_entry.id   AF-A0A927F630-F1
#
_cell.length_a   1.000
_cell.length_b   1.000
_cell.length_c   1.000
_cell.angle_alpha   90.00
_cell.angle_beta   90.00
_cell.angle_gamma   90.00
#
_symmetry.space_group_name_H-M   'P 1'
#
loop_
_entity.id
_entity.type
_entity.pdbx_description
1 polymer ?
#
loop_
_entity_poly.entity_id
_entity_poly.type
_entity_poly.pdbx_seq_one_letter_code
_entity_poly.pdbx_strand_id
1 'polypeptide(L)'
;MKKFTFILDPLLVLRERDEQNARMALSEVNAQVERINQHIAQLEDSVSGTYASWDGESGRRFSPMDRMGLANQVAELKRQTEEARELMKKAQERRAKAMQALQEASRNRKVVTNLKEKRFQEYTAEALKQEANEIEDIYNARRSAR
;
A
#
# COMPACT_ATOMS: atom_id res chain seq x y z
N MET A 1 32.34 -12.03 -25.62
CA MET A 1 31.04 -11.33 -25.71
C MET A 1 30.99 -10.11 -24.79
N LYS A 2 30.43 -9.00 -25.25
CA LYS A 2 30.23 -7.78 -24.43
C LYS A 2 29.10 -8.02 -23.43
N LYS A 3 29.23 -7.61 -22.16
CA LYS A 3 28.18 -7.77 -21.14
C LYS A 3 26.88 -7.04 -21.52
N PHE A 4 25.72 -7.62 -21.24
CA PHE A 4 24.42 -6.96 -21.39
C PHE A 4 24.34 -5.72 -20.50
N THR A 5 23.88 -4.60 -21.07
CA THR A 5 23.64 -3.35 -20.35
C THR A 5 22.27 -2.82 -20.72
N PHE A 6 21.39 -2.64 -19.75
CA PHE A 6 20.06 -2.09 -19.99
C PHE A 6 20.08 -0.57 -19.87
N ILE A 7 19.85 0.14 -20.98
CA ILE A 7 19.95 1.60 -21.06
C ILE A 7 18.97 2.30 -20.10
N LEU A 8 17.83 1.67 -19.81
CA LEU A 8 16.80 2.22 -18.93
C LEU A 8 16.89 1.72 -17.48
N ASP A 9 18.03 1.15 -17.06
CA ASP A 9 18.25 0.78 -15.65
C ASP A 9 18.05 1.97 -14.68
N PRO A 10 18.53 3.20 -14.97
CA PRO A 10 18.25 4.35 -14.09
C PRO A 10 16.75 4.64 -13.94
N LEU A 11 15.97 4.46 -15.01
CA LEU A 11 14.52 4.61 -14.97
C LEU A 11 13.87 3.50 -14.14
N LEU A 12 14.33 2.26 -14.25
CA LEU A 12 13.84 1.15 -13.45
C LEU A 12 14.04 1.41 -11.95
N VAL A 13 15.22 1.88 -11.55
CA VAL A 13 15.52 2.25 -10.17
C VAL A 13 14.61 3.38 -9.69
N LEU A 14 14.32 4.37 -10.53
CA LEU A 14 13.37 5.42 -10.18
C LEU A 14 11.96 4.85 -9.94
N ARG A 15 11.49 3.94 -10.80
CA ARG A 15 10.17 3.30 -10.64
C ARG A 15 10.06 2.40 -9.42
N GLU A 16 11.14 1.72 -9.05
CA GLU A 16 11.21 0.95 -7.81
C GLU A 16 11.07 1.86 -6.58
N ARG A 17 11.72 3.03 -6.60
CA ARG A 17 11.58 4.04 -5.55
C ARG A 17 10.17 4.62 -5.50
N ASP A 18 9.56 4.93 -6.65
CA ASP A 18 8.17 5.40 -6.73
C ASP A 18 7.20 4.40 -6.08
N GLU A 19 7.34 3.10 -6.40
CA GLU A 19 6.51 2.05 -5.80
C GLU A 19 6.74 1.94 -4.29
N GLN A 20 8.01 2.00 -3.85
CA GLN A 20 8.34 1.96 -2.43
C GLN A 20 7.72 3.15 -1.67
N ASN A 21 7.78 4.35 -2.23
CA ASN A 21 7.17 5.55 -1.66
C ASN A 21 5.66 5.43 -1.58
N ALA A 22 5.00 4.93 -2.64
CA ALA A 22 3.57 4.70 -2.65
C ALA A 22 3.15 3.63 -1.60
N ARG A 23 3.98 2.60 -1.40
CA ARG A 23 3.77 1.57 -0.37
C ARG A 23 3.86 2.16 1.03
N MET A 24 4.85 3.01 1.30
CA MET A 24 4.99 3.71 2.58
C MET A 24 3.77 4.62 2.84
N ALA A 25 3.35 5.41 1.85
CA ALA A 25 2.18 6.26 1.97
C ALA A 25 0.90 5.47 2.27
N LEU A 26 0.68 4.32 1.62
CA LEU A 26 -0.45 3.44 1.94
C LEU A 26 -0.37 2.89 3.37
N SER A 27 0.83 2.53 3.84
CA SER A 27 1.05 2.06 5.20
C SER A 27 0.71 3.13 6.24
N GLU A 28 1.13 4.38 6.02
CA GLU A 28 0.81 5.50 6.90
C GLU A 28 -0.70 5.74 7.01
N VAL A 29 -1.41 5.71 5.87
CA VAL A 29 -2.85 5.90 5.85
C VAL A 29 -3.57 4.71 6.51
N ASN A 30 -3.10 3.48 6.31
CA ASN A 30 -3.66 2.32 7.03
C ASN A 30 -3.49 2.46 8.54
N ALA A 31 -2.32 2.93 9.01
CA ALA A 31 -2.09 3.19 10.42
C ALA A 31 -2.97 4.31 10.97
N GLN A 32 -3.34 5.30 10.13
CA GLN A 32 -4.30 6.34 10.52
C GLN A 32 -5.73 5.76 10.64
N VAL A 33 -6.15 4.95 9.67
CA VAL A 33 -7.45 4.26 9.68
C VAL A 33 -7.60 3.41 10.93
N GLU A 34 -6.57 2.64 11.26
CA GLU A 34 -6.57 1.78 12.45
C GLU A 34 -6.69 2.59 13.75
N ARG A 35 -5.94 3.69 13.87
CA ARG A 35 -6.04 4.60 15.03
C ARG A 35 -7.45 5.19 15.18
N ILE A 36 -8.09 5.57 14.08
CA ILE A 36 -9.45 6.11 14.12
C ILE A 36 -10.45 5.02 14.53
N ASN A 37 -10.33 3.81 13.99
CA ASN A 37 -11.16 2.67 14.39
C ASN A 37 -11.07 2.37 15.89
N GLN A 38 -9.84 2.34 16.42
CA GLN A 38 -9.61 2.13 17.86
C GLN A 38 -10.24 3.23 18.69
N HIS A 39 -10.16 4.48 18.24
CA HIS A 39 -10.80 5.60 18.93
C HIS A 39 -12.33 5.51 18.91
N ILE A 40 -12.93 5.13 17.78
CA ILE A 40 -14.38 4.89 17.68
C ILE A 40 -14.80 3.79 18.65
N ALA A 41 -14.09 2.66 18.67
CA ALA A 41 -14.37 1.56 19.59
C ALA A 41 -14.31 2.01 21.06
N GLN A 42 -13.29 2.79 21.43
CA GLN A 42 -13.17 3.36 22.78
C GLN A 42 -14.34 4.29 23.15
N LEU A 43 -14.83 5.09 22.21
CA LEU A 43 -15.99 5.96 22.43
C LEU A 43 -17.28 5.13 22.61
N GLU A 44 -17.47 4.10 21.79
CA GLU A 44 -18.61 3.19 21.88
C GLU A 44 -18.61 2.38 23.19
N ASP A 45 -17.43 1.93 23.63
CA ASP A 45 -17.21 1.31 24.94
C ASP A 45 -17.49 2.29 26.08
N SER A 46 -17.09 3.57 25.93
CA SER A 46 -17.35 4.62 26.92
C SER A 46 -18.85 4.91 27.07
N VAL A 47 -19.60 4.92 25.96
CA VAL A 47 -21.07 5.04 26.01
C VAL A 47 -21.68 3.85 26.75
N SER A 48 -21.27 2.64 26.41
CA SER A 48 -21.78 1.41 27.02
C SER A 48 -21.43 1.33 28.51
N GLY A 49 -20.21 1.70 28.87
CA GLY A 49 -19.73 1.78 30.25
C GLY A 49 -20.47 2.84 31.07
N THR A 50 -20.81 3.98 30.46
CA THR A 50 -21.61 5.03 31.11
C THR A 50 -23.00 4.50 31.47
N TYR A 51 -23.67 3.79 30.56
CA TYR A 51 -24.96 3.15 30.87
C TYR A 51 -24.81 2.04 31.94
N ALA A 52 -23.81 1.17 31.81
CA ALA A 52 -23.59 0.09 32.76
C ALA A 52 -23.29 0.59 34.19
N SER A 53 -22.52 1.68 34.33
CA SER A 53 -22.28 2.31 35.63
C SER A 53 -23.56 2.86 36.26
N TRP A 54 -24.47 3.34 35.42
CA TRP A 54 -25.75 3.89 35.86
C TRP A 54 -26.75 2.80 36.25
N ASP A 55 -26.81 1.70 35.50
CA ASP A 55 -27.64 0.54 35.85
C ASP A 55 -27.09 -0.20 37.09
N GLY A 56 -25.76 -0.23 37.25
CA GLY A 56 -25.07 -0.82 38.40
C GLY A 56 -25.30 -0.10 39.74
N GLU A 57 -25.72 1.17 39.72
CA GLU A 57 -26.15 1.93 40.93
C GLU A 57 -27.59 1.59 41.36
N SER A 58 -28.06 0.39 41.04
CA SER A 58 -29.34 -0.19 41.43
C SER A 58 -29.63 0.02 42.93
N GLY A 59 -30.51 0.98 43.24
CA GLY A 59 -30.91 1.34 44.61
C GLY A 59 -30.72 2.81 44.98
N ARG A 60 -29.97 3.58 44.19
CA ARG A 60 -29.80 5.02 44.39
C ARG A 60 -30.96 5.80 43.76
N ARG A 61 -31.56 6.75 44.51
CA ARG A 61 -32.53 7.69 43.94
C ARG A 61 -31.78 8.75 43.13
N PHE A 62 -31.82 8.63 41.82
CA PHE A 62 -31.28 9.65 40.92
C PHE A 62 -32.10 10.94 41.00
N SER A 63 -31.41 12.06 41.22
CA SER A 63 -32.02 13.39 41.09
C SER A 63 -32.24 13.74 39.61
N PRO A 64 -33.13 14.71 39.31
CA PRO A 64 -33.25 15.25 37.96
C PRO A 64 -31.91 15.78 37.39
N MET A 65 -31.04 16.33 38.26
CA MET A 65 -29.71 16.80 37.86
C MET A 65 -28.79 15.66 37.42
N ASP A 66 -28.82 14.51 38.11
CA ASP A 66 -28.02 13.34 37.72
C ASP A 66 -28.44 12.86 36.33
N ARG A 67 -29.75 12.76 36.08
CA ARG A 67 -30.29 12.31 34.78
C ARG A 67 -29.90 13.25 33.65
N MET A 68 -29.90 14.55 33.92
CA MET A 68 -29.47 15.57 32.96
C MET A 68 -27.95 15.48 32.69
N GLY A 69 -27.15 15.22 33.73
CA GLY A 69 -25.72 14.96 33.60
C GLY A 69 -25.41 13.75 32.71
N LEU A 70 -26.11 12.63 32.92
CA LEU A 70 -26.00 11.44 32.06
C LEU A 70 -26.37 11.75 30.61
N ALA A 71 -27.53 12.39 30.40
CA ALA A 71 -27.99 12.72 29.06
C ALA A 71 -26.98 13.59 28.30
N ASN A 72 -26.39 14.58 28.98
CA ASN A 72 -25.36 15.43 28.42
C ASN A 72 -24.06 14.66 28.11
N GLN A 73 -23.61 13.81 29.03
CA GLN A 73 -22.41 13.00 28.83
C GLN A 73 -22.55 12.05 27.64
N VAL A 74 -23.69 11.35 27.54
CA VAL A 74 -23.98 10.45 26.43
C VAL A 74 -24.12 11.23 25.12
N ALA A 75 -24.78 12.39 25.13
CA ALA A 75 -24.91 13.23 23.95
C ALA A 75 -23.54 13.68 23.43
N GLU A 76 -22.63 14.06 24.33
CA GLU A 76 -21.27 14.45 23.97
C GLU A 76 -20.46 13.29 23.40
N LEU A 77 -20.50 12.11 24.02
CA LEU A 77 -19.83 10.91 23.50
C LEU A 77 -20.36 10.51 22.12
N LYS A 78 -21.67 10.60 21.89
CA LYS A 78 -22.28 10.35 20.58
C LYS A 78 -21.81 11.37 19.54
N ARG A 79 -21.73 12.65 19.92
CA ARG A 79 -21.23 13.72 19.04
C ARG A 79 -19.77 13.44 18.63
N GLN A 80 -18.91 13.11 19.59
CA GLN A 80 -17.51 12.74 19.33
C GLN A 80 -17.40 11.49 18.44
N THR A 81 -18.28 10.51 18.63
CA THR A 81 -18.32 9.29 17.81
C THR A 81 -18.65 9.63 16.36
N GLU A 82 -19.61 10.53 16.13
CA GLU A 82 -19.98 10.97 14.78
C GLU A 82 -18.85 11.76 14.11
N GLU A 83 -18.16 12.64 14.85
CA GLU A 83 -16.97 13.34 14.36
C GLU A 83 -15.85 12.36 13.97
N ALA A 84 -15.61 11.34 14.79
CA ALA A 84 -14.63 10.30 14.48
C ALA A 84 -15.02 9.47 13.25
N ARG A 85 -16.31 9.20 13.03
CA ARG A 85 -16.83 8.52 11.83
C ARG A 85 -16.65 9.37 10.56
N GLU A 86 -16.85 10.68 10.65
CA GLU A 86 -16.55 11.58 9.53
C GLU A 86 -15.04 11.64 9.21
N LEU A 87 -14.18 11.61 10.22
CA LEU A 87 -12.73 11.46 10.03
C LEU A 87 -12.39 10.11 9.40
N MET A 88 -13.05 9.03 9.81
CA MET A 88 -12.88 7.69 9.23
C MET A 88 -13.21 7.67 7.74
N LYS A 89 -14.32 8.28 7.34
CA LYS A 89 -14.71 8.39 5.93
C LYS A 89 -13.62 9.09 5.10
N LYS A 90 -13.12 10.24 5.58
CA LYS A 90 -12.01 10.95 4.92
C LYS A 90 -10.72 10.12 4.86
N ALA A 91 -10.41 9.35 5.91
CA ALA A 91 -9.25 8.47 5.93
C ALA A 91 -9.39 7.30 4.95
N GLN A 92 -10.59 6.72 4.81
CA GLN A 92 -10.89 5.69 3.82
C GLN A 92 -10.77 6.20 2.38
N GLU A 93 -11.22 7.42 2.09
CA GLU A 93 -11.02 8.06 0.78
C GLU A 93 -9.54 8.25 0.46
N ARG A 94 -8.74 8.69 1.44
CA ARG A 94 -7.27 8.78 1.30
C ARG A 94 -6.64 7.42 1.07
N ARG A 95 -7.12 6.38 1.76
CA ARG A 95 -6.64 5.00 1.59
C ARG A 95 -6.89 4.50 0.18
N ALA A 96 -8.08 4.76 -0.37
CA ALA A 96 -8.41 4.39 -1.74
C ALA A 96 -7.49 5.08 -2.75
N LYS A 97 -7.22 6.39 -2.57
CA LYS A 97 -6.27 7.14 -3.42
C LYS A 97 -4.84 6.59 -3.32
N ALA A 98 -4.36 6.29 -2.10
CA ALA A 98 -3.04 5.71 -1.89
C ALA A 98 -2.92 4.31 -2.51
N MET A 99 -3.98 3.50 -2.44
CA MET A 99 -4.04 2.18 -3.09
C MET A 99 -3.94 2.30 -4.62
N GLN A 100 -4.68 3.24 -5.21
CA GLN A 100 -4.61 3.51 -6.66
C GLN A 100 -3.20 3.97 -7.08
N ALA A 101 -2.58 4.87 -6.32
CA ALA A 101 -1.21 5.32 -6.58
C ALA A 101 -0.20 4.16 -6.51
N LEU A 102 -0.32 3.25 -5.54
CA LEU A 102 0.53 2.06 -5.46
C LEU A 102 0.32 1.13 -6.66
N GLN A 103 -0.92 0.93 -7.09
CA GLN A 103 -1.24 0.10 -8.25
C GLN A 103 -0.62 0.68 -9.53
N GLU A 104 -0.71 2.00 -9.72
CA GLU A 104 -0.11 2.69 -10.86
C GLU A 104 1.42 2.61 -10.82
N ALA A 105 2.05 2.89 -9.68
CA ALA A 105 3.50 2.78 -9.51
C ALA A 105 4.00 1.36 -9.79
N SER A 106 3.29 0.34 -9.29
CA SER A 106 3.59 -1.07 -9.53
C SER A 106 3.48 -1.44 -11.01
N ARG A 107 2.44 -0.93 -11.70
CA ARG A 107 2.27 -1.12 -13.14
C ARG A 107 3.41 -0.49 -13.91
N ASN A 108 3.79 0.75 -13.57
CA ASN A 108 4.86 1.48 -14.23
C ASN A 108 6.22 0.79 -14.05
N ARG A 109 6.52 0.29 -12.84
CA ARG A 109 7.71 -0.55 -12.62
C ARG A 109 7.68 -1.79 -13.52
N LYS A 110 6.57 -2.53 -13.50
CA LYS A 110 6.41 -3.78 -14.26
C LYS A 110 6.62 -3.59 -15.77
N VAL A 111 6.16 -2.47 -16.34
CA VAL A 111 6.40 -2.16 -17.77
C VAL A 111 7.88 -2.09 -18.08
N VAL A 112 8.67 -1.39 -17.25
CA VAL A 112 10.12 -1.25 -17.46
C VAL A 112 10.84 -2.58 -17.20
N THR A 113 10.43 -3.34 -16.18
CA THR A 113 10.96 -4.69 -15.92
C THR A 113 10.74 -5.61 -17.11
N ASN A 114 9.53 -5.67 -17.65
CA ASN A 114 9.21 -6.50 -18.82
C ASN A 114 10.05 -6.09 -20.04
N LEU A 115 10.30 -4.79 -20.22
CA LEU A 115 11.15 -4.30 -21.30
C LEU A 115 12.61 -4.75 -21.12
N LYS A 116 13.13 -4.73 -19.88
CA LYS A 116 14.46 -5.25 -19.56
C LYS A 116 14.58 -6.73 -19.88
N GLU A 117 13.60 -7.53 -19.47
CA GLU A 117 13.54 -8.96 -19.75
C GLU A 117 13.52 -9.24 -21.26
N LYS A 118 12.69 -8.53 -22.01
CA LYS A 118 12.62 -8.68 -23.48
C LYS A 118 13.97 -8.32 -24.14
N ARG A 119 14.59 -7.21 -23.75
CA ARG A 119 15.91 -6.80 -24.28
C ARG A 119 17.00 -7.80 -23.92
N PHE A 120 16.93 -8.40 -22.74
CA PHE A 120 17.87 -9.44 -22.34
C PHE A 120 17.72 -10.69 -23.20
N GLN A 121 16.48 -11.13 -23.47
CA GLN A 121 16.21 -12.26 -24.36
C GLN A 121 16.73 -12.02 -25.78
N GLU A 122 16.48 -10.84 -26.36
CA GLU A 122 16.99 -10.42 -27.67
C GLU A 122 18.53 -10.50 -27.71
N TYR A 123 19.19 -9.92 -26.69
CA TYR A 123 20.65 -9.97 -26.57
C TYR A 123 21.19 -11.41 -26.48
N THR A 124 20.55 -12.29 -25.69
CA THR A 124 20.98 -13.69 -25.58
C THR A 124 20.81 -14.45 -26.91
N ALA A 125 19.74 -14.17 -27.65
CA ALA A 125 19.50 -14.80 -28.95
C ALA A 125 20.53 -14.33 -30.00
N GLU A 126 20.87 -13.04 -30.01
CA GLU A 126 21.93 -12.50 -30.87
C GLU A 126 23.31 -13.08 -30.54
N ALA A 127 23.64 -13.19 -29.25
CA ALA A 127 24.89 -13.78 -28.80
C ALA A 127 25.02 -15.25 -29.24
N LEU A 128 23.97 -16.05 -29.06
CA LEU A 128 23.93 -17.45 -29.52
C LEU A 128 24.08 -17.57 -31.04
N LYS A 129 23.46 -16.65 -31.79
CA LYS A 129 23.61 -16.62 -33.25
C LYS A 129 25.03 -16.26 -33.69
N GLN A 130 25.68 -15.32 -33.00
CA GLN A 130 27.07 -14.97 -33.27
C GLN A 130 28.01 -16.14 -32.97
N GLU A 131 27.84 -16.83 -31.85
CA GLU A 131 28.60 -18.03 -31.51
C GLU A 131 28.44 -19.13 -32.57
N ALA A 132 27.21 -19.40 -33.02
CA ALA A 132 26.95 -20.40 -34.05
C ALA A 132 27.65 -20.05 -35.38
N ASN A 133 27.59 -18.79 -35.79
CA ASN A 133 28.29 -18.31 -36.99
C ASN A 133 29.82 -18.44 -36.86
N GLU A 134 30.39 -18.09 -35.70
CA GLU A 134 31.83 -18.24 -35.45
C GLU A 134 32.27 -19.71 -35.54
N ILE A 135 31.45 -20.65 -35.05
CA ILE A 135 31.72 -22.09 -35.16
C ILE A 135 31.67 -22.55 -36.62
N GLU A 136 30.66 -22.13 -37.39
CA GLU A 136 30.55 -22.44 -38.82
C GLU A 136 31.73 -21.89 -39.62
N ASP A 137 32.15 -20.66 -39.35
CA ASP A 137 33.31 -20.04 -39.99
C ASP A 137 34.60 -20.81 -39.72
N ILE A 138 34.83 -21.25 -38.47
CA ILE A 138 35.97 -22.10 -38.10
C ILE A 138 35.91 -23.44 -38.85
N TYR A 139 34.73 -24.05 -38.94
CA TYR A 139 34.55 -25.33 -39.64
C TYR A 139 34.82 -25.20 -41.14
N ASN A 140 34.29 -24.15 -41.77
CA ASN A 140 34.48 -23.86 -43.18
C ASN A 140 35.94 -23.52 -43.51
N ALA A 141 36.61 -22.72 -42.68
CA ALA A 141 38.03 -22.38 -42.84
C ALA A 141 38.94 -23.62 -42.74
N ARG A 142 38.62 -24.60 -41.87
CA ARG A 142 39.36 -25.88 -41.80
C ARG A 142 39.13 -26.75 -43.03
N ARG A 143 37.95 -26.69 -43.64
CA ARG A 143 37.61 -27.49 -44.83
C ARG A 143 38.25 -26.93 -46.10
N SER A 144 38.37 -25.61 -46.22
CA SER A 144 39.02 -24.96 -47.37
C SER A 144 40.55 -25.01 -47.33
N ALA A 145 41.15 -25.27 -46.17
CA ALA A 145 42.60 -25.42 -45.99
C ALA A 145 43.12 -26.87 -46.22
N ARG A 146 42.24 -27.82 -46.56
CA ARG A 146 42.58 -29.18 -46.99
C ARG A 146 42.38 -29.33 -48.48
#